data_AF-A0A343VR06-F1
#
_entry.id   AF-A0A343VR06-F1
#
_cell.length_a   1.000
_cell.length_b   1.000
_cell.length_c   1.000
_cell.angle_alpha   90.00
_cell.angle_beta   90.00
_cell.angle_gamma   90.00
#
_symmetry.space_group_name_H-M   'P 1'
#
loop_
_entity.id
_entity.type
_entity.pdbx_description
1 polymer ?
#
loop_
_entity_poly.entity_id
_entity_poly.type
_entity_poly.pdbx_seq_one_letter_code
_entity_poly.pdbx_strand_id
1 'polypeptide(L)'
;MVSWKPKNLAARTYRAGDFVELRAEAEQGLTNLYQVRGVRADGALQLDRVSRNGVVTVGAANVAEDVFPARAEILATQARRA
;
A
#
# COMPACT_ATOMS: atom_id res chain seq x y z
N MET A 1 14.73 12.14 24.39
CA MET A 1 13.74 11.19 23.87
C MET A 1 13.17 11.74 22.57
N VAL A 2 13.60 11.21 21.43
CA VAL A 2 12.95 11.56 20.15
C VAL A 2 11.58 10.89 20.21
N SER A 3 10.50 11.68 20.26
CA SER A 3 9.15 11.15 20.16
C SER A 3 8.92 10.79 18.70
N TRP A 4 9.19 9.54 18.34
CA TRP A 4 8.84 9.00 17.03
C TRP A 4 7.31 8.89 16.98
N LYS A 5 6.64 9.98 16.60
CA LYS A 5 5.20 9.93 16.33
C LYS A 5 4.99 8.86 15.23
N PRO A 6 4.26 7.77 15.50
CA PRO A 6 4.07 6.68 14.53
C PRO A 6 3.42 7.14 13.22
N LYS A 7 2.69 8.27 13.27
CA LYS A 7 2.06 8.94 12.11
C LYS A 7 3.04 9.29 10.97
N ASN A 8 4.34 9.40 11.23
CA ASN A 8 5.32 9.77 10.20
C ASN A 8 6.19 8.60 9.73
N LEU A 9 6.06 7.42 10.35
CA LEU A 9 6.92 6.28 10.04
C LEU A 9 6.36 5.46 8.88
N ALA A 10 5.05 5.22 8.84
CA ALA A 10 4.42 4.43 7.78
C ALA A 10 4.52 5.09 6.39
N ALA A 11 4.39 6.42 6.31
CA ALA A 11 4.62 7.18 5.08
C ALA A 11 6.09 7.19 4.62
N ARG A 12 7.04 6.96 5.54
CA ARG A 12 8.48 6.84 5.22
C ARG A 12 8.87 5.44 4.73
N THR A 13 8.05 4.42 5.02
CA THR A 13 8.32 3.03 4.64
C THR A 13 8.05 2.77 3.16
N TYR A 14 7.02 3.42 2.59
CA TYR A 14 6.57 3.17 1.23
C TYR A 14 7.07 4.25 0.26
N ARG A 15 7.43 3.82 -0.95
CA ARG A 15 7.92 4.66 -2.04
C ARG A 15 7.12 4.40 -3.31
N ALA A 16 7.11 5.38 -4.21
CA ALA A 16 6.53 5.18 -5.53
C ALA A 16 7.19 3.98 -6.22
N GLY A 17 6.38 3.10 -6.79
CA GLY A 17 6.79 1.83 -7.39
C GLY A 17 6.64 0.62 -6.48
N ASP A 18 6.54 0.80 -5.15
CA ASP A 18 6.37 -0.30 -4.21
C ASP A 18 5.03 -1.00 -4.43
N PHE A 19 5.01 -2.31 -4.20
CA PHE A 19 3.79 -3.08 -4.23
C PHE A 19 3.26 -3.32 -2.82
N VAL A 20 1.97 -3.08 -2.64
CA VAL A 20 1.28 -3.16 -1.36
C VAL A 20 -0.07 -3.86 -1.48
N GLU A 21 -0.57 -4.32 -0.35
CA GLU A 21 -1.89 -4.89 -0.17
C GLU A 21 -2.67 -4.05 0.85
N LEU A 22 -4.00 -4.05 0.71
CA LEU A 22 -4.89 -3.39 1.67
C LEU A 22 -5.47 -4.41 2.64
N ARG A 23 -5.37 -4.11 3.96
CA ARG A 23 -5.88 -4.96 5.04
C ARG A 23 -7.32 -5.41 4.80
N ALA A 24 -8.20 -4.45 4.56
CA ALA A 24 -9.64 -4.70 4.43
C ALA A 24 -9.97 -5.69 3.30
N GLU A 25 -9.14 -5.74 2.25
CA GLU A 25 -9.33 -6.66 1.14
C GLU A 25 -8.69 -8.02 1.42
N ALA A 26 -7.49 -8.02 2.02
CA ALA A 26 -6.82 -9.24 2.44
C ALA A 26 -7.64 -10.02 3.50
N GLU A 27 -8.29 -9.32 4.43
CA GLU A 27 -9.20 -9.90 5.43
C GLU A 27 -10.45 -10.53 4.81
N GLN A 28 -10.85 -10.07 3.63
CA GLN A 28 -11.92 -10.67 2.83
C GLN A 28 -11.42 -11.82 1.93
N GLY A 29 -10.14 -12.20 2.04
CA GLY A 29 -9.52 -13.23 1.20
C GLY A 29 -9.26 -12.77 -0.24
N LEU A 30 -9.32 -11.46 -0.51
CA LEU A 30 -9.03 -10.91 -1.83
C LEU A 30 -7.52 -10.67 -1.99
N THR A 31 -6.97 -11.14 -3.10
CA THR A 31 -5.55 -10.99 -3.46
C THR A 31 -5.33 -9.84 -4.43
N ASN A 32 -5.82 -8.65 -4.04
CA ASN A 32 -5.64 -7.45 -4.84
C ASN A 32 -4.26 -6.85 -4.58
N LEU A 33 -3.51 -6.64 -5.67
CA LEU A 33 -2.23 -5.98 -5.64
C LEU A 33 -2.39 -4.51 -6.04
N TYR A 34 -1.71 -3.64 -5.30
CA TYR A 34 -1.63 -2.22 -5.60
C TYR A 34 -0.17 -1.81 -5.76
N GLN A 35 0.08 -0.89 -6.67
CA GLN A 35 1.36 -0.21 -6.80
C GLN A 35 1.23 1.19 -6.20
N VAL A 36 2.18 1.59 -5.36
CA VAL A 36 2.26 2.94 -4.84
C VAL A 36 2.61 3.86 -6.01
N ARG A 37 1.68 4.74 -6.37
CA ARG A 37 1.90 5.78 -7.37
C ARG A 37 2.76 6.91 -6.81
N GLY A 38 2.50 7.27 -5.55
CA GLY A 38 3.21 8.33 -4.86
C GLY A 38 2.74 8.55 -3.44
N VAL A 39 3.58 9.24 -2.66
CA VAL A 39 3.30 9.66 -1.30
C VAL A 39 3.03 11.16 -1.32
N ARG A 40 1.87 11.58 -0.80
CA ARG A 40 1.50 12.99 -0.69
C ARG A 40 2.26 13.66 0.46
N ALA A 41 2.29 14.99 0.45
CA ALA A 41 3.00 15.78 1.47
C ALA A 41 2.46 15.58 2.90
N ASP A 42 1.19 15.18 3.03
CA ASP A 42 0.55 14.84 4.31
C ASP A 42 0.83 13.40 4.78
N GLY A 43 1.54 12.59 3.96
CA GLY A 43 1.83 11.18 4.20
C GLY A 43 0.77 10.21 3.69
N ALA A 44 -0.27 10.69 3.00
CA ALA A 44 -1.25 9.82 2.37
C ALA A 44 -0.65 9.09 1.16
N LEU A 45 -1.06 7.84 0.95
CA LEU A 45 -0.61 7.05 -0.20
C LEU A 45 -1.62 7.12 -1.34
N GLN A 46 -1.13 7.35 -2.54
CA GLN A 46 -1.89 7.12 -3.76
C GLN A 46 -1.47 5.79 -4.35
N LEU A 47 -2.44 4.92 -4.58
CA LEU A 47 -2.25 3.53 -4.99
C LEU A 47 -2.96 3.30 -6.32
N ASP A 48 -2.25 2.75 -7.30
CA ASP A 48 -2.83 2.24 -8.54
C ASP A 48 -3.10 0.74 -8.37
N ARG A 49 -4.33 0.30 -8.64
CA ARG A 49 -4.65 -1.12 -8.59
C ARG A 49 -4.08 -1.82 -9.83
N VAL A 50 -3.33 -2.90 -9.64
CA VAL A 50 -2.64 -3.61 -10.72
C VAL A 50 -3.62 -4.41 -11.59
N SER A 51 -4.65 -5.02 -10.99
CA SER A 51 -5.58 -5.92 -11.70
C SER A 51 -6.66 -5.22 -12.53
N ARG A 52 -6.91 -3.93 -12.29
CA ARG A 52 -7.89 -3.11 -13.01
C ARG A 52 -7.53 -1.64 -12.87
N ASN A 53 -7.85 -0.84 -13.87
CA ASN A 53 -7.65 0.61 -13.79
C ASN A 53 -8.46 1.19 -12.61
N GLY A 54 -7.78 1.85 -11.68
CA GLY A 54 -8.40 2.49 -10.53
C GLY A 54 -7.36 3.02 -9.55
N VAL A 55 -7.59 4.24 -9.06
CA VAL A 55 -6.74 4.90 -8.05
C VAL A 55 -7.45 4.83 -6.70
N VAL A 56 -6.75 4.36 -5.67
CA VAL A 56 -7.20 4.39 -4.28
C VAL A 56 -6.30 5.36 -3.51
N THR A 57 -6.89 6.17 -2.62
CA THR A 57 -6.11 7.02 -1.72
C THR A 57 -6.30 6.53 -0.30
N VAL A 58 -5.19 6.22 0.39
CA VAL A 58 -5.19 5.87 1.81
C VAL A 58 -4.68 7.05 2.61
N GLY A 59 -5.51 7.57 3.50
CA GLY A 59 -5.14 8.70 4.36
C GLY A 59 -3.97 8.34 5.28
N ALA A 60 -3.07 9.30 5.54
CA ALA A 60 -1.85 9.09 6.31
C ALA A 60 -2.08 8.45 7.70
N ALA A 61 -3.20 8.77 8.35
CA ALA A 61 -3.57 8.21 9.64
C ALA A 61 -3.82 6.71 9.60
N ASN A 62 -4.20 6.17 8.44
CA ASN A 62 -4.62 4.79 8.27
C ASN A 62 -3.53 3.93 7.65
N VAL A 63 -2.50 4.52 7.02
CA VAL A 63 -1.46 3.78 6.28
C VAL A 63 -0.80 2.70 7.14
N ALA A 64 -0.57 2.96 8.42
CA ALA A 64 0.09 2.01 9.32
C ALA A 64 -0.76 0.75 9.63
N GLU A 65 -2.08 0.87 9.57
CA GLU A 65 -3.02 -0.21 9.93
C GLU A 65 -3.62 -0.88 8.70
N ASP A 66 -3.83 -0.12 7.63
CA ASP A 66 -4.57 -0.55 6.44
C ASP A 66 -3.66 -0.99 5.29
N VAL A 67 -2.36 -0.67 5.31
CA VAL A 67 -1.45 -0.94 4.19
C VAL A 67 -0.31 -1.86 4.62
N PHE A 68 -0.13 -2.95 3.88
CA PHE A 68 0.95 -3.91 4.09
C PHE A 68 1.84 -3.99 2.85
N PRO A 69 3.14 -4.29 3.02
CA PRO A 69 3.98 -4.71 1.91
C PRO A 69 3.36 -5.93 1.24
N ALA A 70 3.34 -5.95 -0.09
CA ALA A 70 2.79 -7.08 -0.81
C ALA A 70 3.58 -8.35 -0.52
N ARG A 71 2.86 -9.44 -0.21
CA ARG A 71 3.46 -10.76 0.00
C ARG A 71 4.04 -11.28 -1.31
N ALA A 72 5.17 -11.99 -1.22
CA ALA A 72 5.86 -12.55 -2.38
C ALA A 72 4.97 -13.46 -3.24
N GLU A 73 4.01 -14.17 -2.63
CA GLU A 73 3.04 -15.02 -3.32
C GLU A 73 2.09 -14.22 -4.22
N ILE A 74 1.68 -13.03 -3.80
CA ILE A 74 0.78 -12.14 -4.56
C ILE A 74 1.54 -11.57 -5.76
N LEU A 75 2.79 -11.15 -5.52
CA LEU A 75 3.69 -10.68 -6.58
C LEU A 75 3.93 -11.75 -7.63
N ALA A 76 4.22 -12.99 -7.21
CA ALA A 76 4.40 -14.12 -8.12
C ALA A 76 3.14 -14.47 -8.91
N THR A 77 1.95 -14.31 -8.31
CA THR A 77 0.66 -14.55 -8.97
C THR A 77 0.37 -13.54 -10.07
N GLN A 78 0.69 -12.26 -9.85
CA GLN A 78 0.49 -11.21 -10.84
C GLN A 78 1.54 -11.24 -11.96
N ALA A 79 2.81 -11.54 -11.64
CA ALA A 79 3.87 -11.68 -12.64
C ALA A 79 3.63 -12.83 -13.64
N ARG A 80 2.86 -13.85 -13.26
CA ARG A 80 2.47 -14.95 -14.16
C ARG A 80 1.30 -14.60 -15.09
N ARG A 81 0.63 -13.46 -14.87
CA ARG A 81 -0.53 -13.00 -15.64
C ARG A 81 -0.22 -11.83 -16.59
N ALA A 82 0.96 -11.22 -16.47
CA ALA A 82 1.48 -10.21 -17.40
C ALA A 82 2.20 -10.89 -18.57
#